data_AF-A0AA88SIC4-F1
#
_entry.id   AF-A0AA88SIC4-F1
#
_cell.length_a   1.000
_cell.length_b   1.000
_cell.length_c   1.000
_cell.angle_alpha   90.00
_cell.angle_beta   90.00
_cell.angle_gamma   90.00
#
_symmetry.space_group_name_H-M   'P 1'
#
loop_
_entity.id
_entity.type
_entity.pdbx_description
1 polymer ?
#
loop_
_entity_poly.entity_id
_entity_poly.type
_entity_poly.pdbx_seq_one_letter_code
_entity_poly.pdbx_strand_id
1 'polypeptide(L)'
;MSFLRRVAGRSLRDRVRSSVTREELRVEPLLLHIERGQLRWLGHLFRMPPGRLPGEVFRACPTGRRPRGRPRTCWRDYVSRLAWERLGIPPEELEEVSGEREVWVSLLRLLPPRPGPG
;
A
#
# COMPACT_ATOMS: atom_id res chain seq x y z
N MET A 1 17.08 10.75 -6.02
CA MET A 1 17.74 11.00 -4.71
C MET A 1 18.76 12.13 -4.72
N SER A 2 19.24 12.57 -5.89
CA SER A 2 20.17 13.70 -6.02
C SER A 2 19.66 14.99 -5.38
N PHE A 3 18.38 15.35 -5.57
CA PHE A 3 17.79 16.53 -4.95
C PHE A 3 17.87 16.51 -3.42
N LEU A 4 17.32 15.46 -2.77
CA LEU A 4 17.36 15.33 -1.31
C LEU A 4 18.80 15.24 -0.78
N ARG A 5 19.72 14.59 -1.50
CA ARG A 5 21.14 14.60 -1.13
C ARG A 5 21.73 16.01 -1.17
N ARG A 6 21.45 16.79 -2.23
CA ARG A 6 21.92 18.17 -2.34
C ARG A 6 21.34 19.07 -1.25
N VAL A 7 20.04 18.93 -0.93
CA VAL A 7 19.41 19.66 0.20
C VAL A 7 20.08 19.32 1.53
N ALA A 8 20.44 18.05 1.74
CA ALA A 8 21.16 17.60 2.93
C ALA A 8 22.69 17.84 2.87
N GLY A 9 23.22 18.53 1.84
CA GLY A 9 24.66 18.78 1.69
C GLY A 9 25.50 17.52 1.41
N ARG A 10 24.88 16.44 0.94
CA ARG A 10 25.52 15.13 0.74
C ARG A 10 25.97 14.86 -0.68
N SER A 11 27.11 14.19 -0.78
CA SER A 11 27.66 13.61 -2.00
C SER A 11 27.43 12.10 -2.08
N LEU A 12 27.83 11.49 -3.18
CA LEU A 12 27.88 10.02 -3.28
C LEU A 12 29.07 9.43 -2.49
N ARG A 13 30.12 10.21 -2.22
CA ARG A 13 31.31 9.77 -1.47
C ARG A 13 31.01 9.51 -0.01
N ASP A 14 30.02 10.20 0.55
CA ASP A 14 29.60 10.06 1.95
C ASP A 14 28.97 8.69 2.22
N ARG A 15 28.60 7.94 1.17
CA ARG A 15 27.99 6.59 1.23
C ARG A 15 26.78 6.48 2.17
N VAL A 16 26.14 7.61 2.47
CA VAL A 16 24.94 7.63 3.33
C VAL A 16 23.76 7.00 2.59
N ARG A 17 23.06 6.10 3.29
CA ARG A 17 21.84 5.45 2.79
C ARG A 17 20.76 6.49 2.55
N SER A 18 19.99 6.30 1.48
CA SER A 18 18.90 7.22 1.14
C SER A 18 17.77 7.23 2.19
N SER A 19 17.62 6.16 2.99
CA SER A 19 16.69 6.11 4.12
C SER A 19 17.06 7.16 5.17
N VAL A 20 18.34 7.25 5.54
CA VAL A 20 18.85 8.22 6.52
C VAL A 20 18.60 9.66 6.06
N THR A 21 18.90 9.98 4.79
CA THR A 21 18.61 11.31 4.24
C THR A 21 17.13 11.67 4.27
N ARG A 22 16.23 10.69 4.04
CA ARG A 22 14.79 10.94 4.10
C ARG A 22 14.32 11.15 5.53
N GLU A 23 14.84 10.36 6.47
CA GLU A 23 14.52 10.47 7.90
C GLU A 23 14.91 11.84 8.45
N GLU A 24 16.14 12.30 8.19
CA GLU A 24 16.62 13.61 8.63
C GLU A 24 15.81 14.77 8.04
N LEU A 25 15.46 14.68 6.74
CA LEU A 25 14.64 15.69 6.08
C LEU A 25 13.14 15.51 6.36
N ARG A 26 12.75 14.54 7.20
CA ARG A 26 11.35 14.19 7.52
C ARG A 26 10.49 13.96 6.26
N VAL A 27 11.08 13.40 5.22
CA VAL A 27 10.42 13.08 3.95
C VAL A 27 9.86 11.67 4.02
N GLU A 28 8.55 11.55 3.82
CA GLU A 28 7.87 10.24 3.75
C GLU A 28 8.46 9.38 2.62
N PRO A 29 8.78 8.09 2.87
CA PRO A 29 9.20 7.19 1.81
C PRO A 29 8.08 6.99 0.77
N LEU A 30 8.44 7.09 -0.52
CA LEU A 30 7.49 6.89 -1.63
C LEU A 30 6.70 5.58 -1.53
N LEU A 31 7.35 4.50 -1.07
CA LEU A 31 6.68 3.22 -0.87
C LEU A 31 5.53 3.31 0.14
N LEU A 32 5.72 4.02 1.25
CA LEU A 32 4.68 4.22 2.26
C LEU A 32 3.48 4.96 1.64
N HIS A 33 3.76 5.99 0.85
CA HIS A 33 2.72 6.75 0.14
C HIS A 33 1.90 5.86 -0.81
N ILE A 34 2.58 5.01 -1.59
CA ILE A 34 1.94 4.08 -2.54
C ILE A 34 1.08 3.06 -1.80
N GLU A 35 1.63 2.40 -0.78
CA GLU A 35 0.90 1.38 0.01
C GLU A 35 -0.33 1.99 0.68
N ARG A 36 -0.20 3.17 1.30
CA ARG A 36 -1.31 3.89 1.93
C ARG A 36 -2.39 4.24 0.90
N GLY A 37 -2.00 4.63 -0.32
CA GLY A 37 -2.93 4.91 -1.42
C GLY A 37 -3.71 3.68 -1.89
N GLN A 38 -3.01 2.54 -2.04
CA GLN A 38 -3.63 1.27 -2.44
C GLN A 38 -4.64 0.78 -1.39
N LEU A 39 -4.28 0.82 -0.11
CA LEU A 39 -5.17 0.43 0.98
C LEU A 39 -6.35 1.42 1.13
N ARG A 40 -6.13 2.71 0.88
CA ARG A 40 -7.22 3.70 0.84
C ARG A 40 -8.24 3.36 -0.24
N TRP A 41 -7.76 2.97 -1.43
CA TRP A 41 -8.62 2.55 -2.53
C TRP A 41 -9.36 1.25 -2.22
N LEU A 42 -8.69 0.27 -1.60
CA LEU A 42 -9.31 -0.97 -1.15
C LEU A 42 -10.51 -0.70 -0.23
N GLY A 43 -10.34 0.10 0.82
CA GLY A 43 -11.46 0.45 1.70
C GLY A 43 -12.56 1.25 0.99
N HIS A 44 -12.23 2.03 -0.05
CA HIS A 44 -13.24 2.66 -0.88
C HIS A 44 -14.06 1.64 -1.69
N LEU A 45 -13.43 0.59 -2.22
CA LEU A 45 -14.11 -0.49 -2.94
C LEU A 45 -15.09 -1.27 -2.05
N PHE A 46 -14.69 -1.61 -0.82
CA PHE A 46 -15.57 -2.31 0.12
C PHE A 46 -16.78 -1.48 0.53
N ARG A 47 -16.60 -0.17 0.76
CA ARG A 47 -17.68 0.78 1.08
C ARG A 47 -18.49 1.25 -0.14
N MET A 48 -18.16 0.77 -1.34
CA MET A 48 -18.85 1.19 -2.56
C MET A 48 -20.25 0.56 -2.60
N PRO A 49 -21.33 1.34 -2.87
CA PRO A 49 -22.65 0.76 -3.01
C PRO A 49 -22.73 -0.14 -4.26
N PRO A 50 -23.64 -1.14 -4.26
CA PRO A 50 -23.84 -2.02 -5.40
C PRO A 50 -24.25 -1.23 -6.66
N GLY A 51 -23.96 -1.80 -7.84
CA GLY A 51 -24.24 -1.20 -9.14
C GLY A 51 -23.13 -0.29 -9.69
N ARG A 52 -22.06 -0.06 -8.91
CA ARG A 52 -20.86 0.66 -9.41
C ARG A 52 -19.83 -0.32 -9.93
N LEU A 53 -19.49 -0.20 -11.22
CA LEU A 53 -18.58 -1.11 -11.92
C LEU A 53 -17.27 -1.44 -11.19
N PRO A 54 -16.53 -0.50 -10.58
CA PRO A 54 -15.28 -0.86 -9.89
C PRO A 54 -15.48 -1.82 -8.72
N GLY A 55 -16.54 -1.64 -7.93
CA GLY A 55 -16.90 -2.53 -6.82
C GLY A 55 -17.36 -3.90 -7.33
N GLU A 56 -18.21 -3.92 -8.36
CA GLU A 56 -18.67 -5.16 -8.99
C GLU A 56 -17.51 -5.99 -9.57
N VAL A 57 -16.59 -5.34 -10.31
CA VAL A 57 -15.41 -6.00 -10.88
C VAL A 57 -14.46 -6.51 -9.79
N PHE A 58 -14.32 -5.78 -8.69
CA PHE A 58 -13.48 -6.20 -7.56
C PHE A 58 -14.04 -7.45 -6.86
N ARG A 59 -15.36 -7.50 -6.68
CA ARG A 59 -16.08 -8.64 -6.07
C ARG A 59 -16.21 -9.83 -7.01
N ALA A 60 -16.18 -9.60 -8.33
CA ALA A 60 -16.25 -10.66 -9.31
C ALA A 60 -15.17 -11.74 -9.09
N CYS A 61 -15.58 -13.00 -9.22
CA CYS A 61 -14.68 -14.16 -9.20
C CYS A 61 -14.83 -14.91 -10.53
N PRO A 62 -14.15 -14.45 -11.61
CA PRO A 62 -14.29 -15.07 -12.92
C PRO A 62 -13.76 -16.51 -12.86
N THR A 63 -14.59 -17.44 -13.30
CA THR A 63 -14.25 -18.86 -13.41
C THR A 63 -13.42 -19.13 -14.66
N GLY A 64 -12.52 -20.12 -14.61
CA GLY A 64 -11.70 -20.55 -15.76
C GLY A 64 -10.19 -20.53 -15.50
N ARG A 65 -9.43 -21.01 -16.49
CA ARG A 65 -7.96 -21.06 -16.43
C ARG A 65 -7.36 -19.76 -16.96
N ARG A 66 -6.38 -19.22 -16.22
CA ARG A 66 -5.59 -18.08 -16.73
C ARG A 66 -4.65 -18.56 -17.85
N PRO A 67 -4.55 -17.83 -18.97
CA PRO A 67 -3.63 -18.20 -20.06
C PRO A 67 -2.17 -18.14 -19.60
N ARG A 68 -1.30 -18.92 -20.27
CA ARG A 68 0.14 -18.91 -20.01
C ARG A 68 0.70 -17.51 -20.25
N GLY A 69 1.59 -17.06 -19.37
CA GLY A 69 2.24 -15.74 -19.44
C GLY A 69 1.58 -14.62 -18.61
N ARG A 70 0.35 -14.81 -18.11
CA ARG A 70 -0.28 -13.80 -17.23
C ARG A 70 0.28 -13.89 -15.79
N PRO A 71 0.45 -12.75 -15.08
CA PRO A 71 0.83 -12.77 -13.67
C PRO A 71 -0.10 -13.66 -12.82
N ARG A 72 0.52 -14.48 -11.95
CA ARG A 72 -0.20 -15.38 -11.04
C ARG A 72 -0.96 -14.62 -9.95
N THR A 73 -0.44 -13.47 -9.53
CA THR A 73 -1.03 -12.62 -8.50
C THR A 73 -1.90 -11.55 -9.18
N CYS A 74 -3.18 -11.45 -8.80
CA CYS A 74 -4.01 -10.32 -9.20
C CYS A 74 -3.88 -9.16 -8.20
N TRP A 75 -4.44 -8.00 -8.53
CA TRP A 75 -4.39 -6.84 -7.65
C TRP A 75 -5.05 -7.11 -6.29
N ARG A 76 -6.20 -7.82 -6.27
CA ARG A 76 -6.89 -8.22 -5.03
C ARG A 76 -5.98 -9.05 -4.12
N ASP A 77 -5.36 -10.10 -4.66
CA ASP A 77 -4.42 -10.95 -3.91
C ASP A 77 -3.27 -10.13 -3.31
N TYR A 78 -2.73 -9.19 -4.09
CA TYR A 78 -1.65 -8.32 -3.64
C TYR A 78 -2.08 -7.38 -2.51
N VAL A 79 -3.22 -6.69 -2.64
CA VAL A 79 -3.65 -5.72 -1.61
C VAL A 79 -4.19 -6.41 -0.35
N SER A 80 -4.79 -7.59 -0.47
CA SER A 80 -5.15 -8.41 0.70
C SER A 80 -3.92 -8.84 1.47
N ARG A 81 -2.87 -9.32 0.77
CA ARG A 81 -1.58 -9.62 1.40
C ARG A 81 -0.93 -8.39 2.01
N LEU A 82 -1.01 -7.24 1.32
CA LEU A 82 -0.50 -5.97 1.85
C LEU A 82 -1.20 -5.58 3.15
N ALA A 83 -2.53 -5.68 3.21
CA ALA A 83 -3.28 -5.38 4.42
C ALA A 83 -2.91 -6.33 5.58
N TRP A 84 -2.73 -7.62 5.30
CA TRP A 84 -2.21 -8.58 6.28
C TRP A 84 -0.81 -8.21 6.78
N GLU A 85 0.16 -8.00 5.88
CA GLU A 85 1.55 -7.70 6.23
C GLU A 85 1.71 -6.36 6.97
N ARG A 86 0.85 -5.39 6.68
CA ARG A 86 1.03 -4.00 7.12
C ARG A 86 0.12 -3.58 8.26
N LEU A 87 -1.08 -4.16 8.33
CA LEU A 87 -2.09 -3.85 9.33
C LEU A 87 -2.44 -5.05 10.23
N GLY A 88 -2.01 -6.26 9.89
CA GLY A 88 -2.35 -7.48 10.63
C GLY A 88 -3.79 -7.94 10.44
N ILE A 89 -4.50 -7.40 9.44
CA ILE A 89 -5.93 -7.69 9.22
C ILE A 89 -6.06 -8.87 8.26
N PRO A 90 -6.66 -10.00 8.69
CA PRO A 90 -6.85 -11.17 7.84
C PRO A 90 -7.84 -10.88 6.71
N PRO A 91 -7.71 -11.53 5.53
CA PRO A 91 -8.59 -11.29 4.39
C PRO A 91 -10.09 -11.35 4.68
N GLU A 92 -10.48 -12.20 5.64
CA GLU A 92 -11.85 -12.45 6.07
C GLU A 92 -12.45 -11.25 6.83
N GLU A 93 -11.63 -10.50 7.55
CA GLU A 93 -12.04 -9.32 8.33
C GLU A 93 -11.90 -8.01 7.54
N LEU A 94 -11.26 -8.03 6.36
CA LEU A 94 -10.95 -6.81 5.60
C LEU A 94 -12.19 -6.00 5.22
N GLU A 95 -13.27 -6.66 4.82
CA GLU A 95 -14.50 -5.97 4.41
C GLU A 95 -15.15 -5.25 5.61
N GLU A 96 -15.21 -5.91 6.76
CA GLU A 96 -15.76 -5.36 8.00
C GLU A 96 -14.93 -4.17 8.50
N VAL A 97 -13.62 -4.38 8.73
CA VAL A 97 -12.73 -3.35 9.28
C VAL A 97 -12.60 -2.15 8.33
N SER A 98 -12.58 -2.39 7.02
CA SER A 98 -12.56 -1.30 6.05
C SER A 98 -13.94 -0.67 5.82
N GLY A 99 -15.03 -1.34 6.19
CA GLY A 99 -16.38 -0.78 6.25
C GLY A 99 -16.46 0.38 7.24
N GLU A 100 -15.78 0.24 8.38
CA GLU A 100 -15.63 1.30 9.37
C GLU A 100 -14.65 2.38 8.91
N ARG A 101 -15.18 3.45 8.32
CA ARG A 101 -14.38 4.52 7.72
C ARG A 101 -13.36 5.15 8.68
N GLU A 102 -13.77 5.46 9.90
CA GLU A 102 -12.90 6.14 10.86
C GLU A 102 -11.77 5.24 11.37
N VAL A 103 -12.06 3.96 11.62
CA VAL A 103 -11.06 2.94 11.96
C VAL A 103 -10.07 2.79 10.82
N TRP A 104 -10.57 2.60 9.59
CA TRP A 104 -9.72 2.45 8.41
C TRP A 104 -8.81 3.66 8.18
N VAL A 105 -9.35 4.87 8.24
CA VAL A 105 -8.55 6.11 8.07
C VAL A 105 -7.48 6.23 9.16
N SER A 106 -7.81 5.89 10.40
CA SER A 106 -6.87 5.93 11.52
C SER A 106 -5.72 4.94 11.34
N LEU A 107 -6.01 3.69 10.97
CA LEU A 107 -5.01 2.68 10.66
C LEU A 107 -4.06 3.14 9.55
N LEU A 108 -4.59 3.72 8.47
CA LEU A 108 -3.77 4.19 7.36
C LEU A 108 -2.91 5.40 7.71
N ARG A 109 -3.39 6.30 8.58
CA ARG A 109 -2.61 7.45 9.09
C ARG A 109 -1.44 6.98 9.94
N LEU A 110 -1.65 5.95 10.75
CA LEU A 110 -0.64 5.40 11.66
C LEU A 110 0.31 4.38 11.02
N LEU A 111 0.11 4.06 9.73
CA LEU A 111 0.93 3.08 9.03
C LEU A 111 2.42 3.52 8.99
N PRO A 112 3.34 2.75 9.60
CA PRO A 112 4.76 3.11 9.65
C PRO A 112 5.47 2.79 8.33
N PRO A 113 6.58 3.47 7.98
CA PRO A 113 7.39 3.08 6.83
C PRO A 113 7.93 1.66 7.00
N ARG A 114 8.13 0.93 5.89
CA ARG A 114 8.79 -0.39 5.96
C ARG A 114 10.21 -0.23 6.53
N PRO A 115 10.69 -1.17 7.37
CA PRO A 115 12.08 -1.19 7.79
C PRO A 115 12.97 -1.28 6.55
N GLY A 116 14.07 -0.52 6.54
CA GLY A 116 15.05 -0.61 5.47
C GLY A 116 15.68 -2.01 5.45
N PRO A 117 16.19 -2.48 4.29
CA PRO A 117 17.09 -3.63 4.31
C PRO A 117 18.27 -3.29 5.22
N GLY A 118 18.50 -4.17 6.22
CA GLY A 118 19.57 -4.07 7.22
C GLY A 118 20.90 -3.74 6.58
#